data_AF-A0AAE1GHH4-F1
#
_entry.id   AF-A0AAE1GHH4-F1
#
_cell.length_a   1.000
_cell.length_b   1.000
_cell.length_c   1.000
_cell.angle_alpha   90.00
_cell.angle_beta   90.00
_cell.angle_gamma   90.00
#
_symmetry.space_group_name_H-M   'P 1'
#
loop_
_entity.id
_entity.type
_entity.pdbx_description
1 polymer ?
#
loop_
_entity_poly.entity_id
_entity_poly.type
_entity_poly.pdbx_seq_one_letter_code
_entity_poly.pdbx_strand_id
1 'polypeptide(L)'
;MPGVDDCWTDHRLQISRLNFKTQRPPRRTPDSVPHRRFDCDKLRNPQLAQNFMEACERHLVDPVDQASVEDHWTTLRDAMTRAAEETLGFVSKKNQDWFDENDETISLLIEAKRQTQLILENQPIAENKRTHKQAVADCQRGIWKVQNTWWQRKAAEIQNYADQQDLRQFYAATKEVFGPTRSSVGGLKDVDGATTITDSEGILSR
;
A
#
# COMPACT_ATOMS: atom_id res chain seq x y z
N MET A 1 26.91 25.14 11.21
CA MET A 1 25.99 23.98 11.13
C MET A 1 26.80 22.82 10.55
N PRO A 2 27.13 21.79 11.35
CA PRO A 2 27.81 20.60 10.83
C PRO A 2 26.93 19.93 9.78
N GLY A 3 27.55 19.45 8.70
CA GLY A 3 26.86 18.93 7.53
C GLY A 3 25.99 17.73 7.86
N VAL A 4 24.91 17.57 7.09
CA VAL A 4 24.14 16.33 7.03
C VAL A 4 25.14 15.23 6.65
N ASP A 5 25.49 14.38 7.60
CA ASP A 5 26.43 13.29 7.39
C ASP A 5 25.94 12.43 6.22
N ASP A 6 26.76 12.34 5.15
CA ASP A 6 26.53 11.42 4.05
C ASP A 6 26.68 9.99 4.58
N CYS A 7 25.59 9.41 5.08
CA CYS A 7 25.51 8.00 5.52
C CYS A 7 25.85 6.99 4.40
N TRP A 8 26.11 7.48 3.19
CA TRP A 8 26.43 6.70 1.99
C TRP A 8 27.93 6.57 1.71
N THR A 9 28.78 7.42 2.30
CA THR A 9 30.24 7.43 2.02
C THR A 9 31.11 6.73 3.06
N ASP A 10 30.59 6.40 4.24
CA ASP A 10 31.42 5.93 5.37
C ASP A 10 31.50 4.39 5.51
N HIS A 11 30.77 3.64 4.68
CA HIS A 11 30.65 2.19 4.86
C HIS A 11 31.04 1.43 3.59
N ARG A 12 32.30 0.98 3.53
CA ARG A 12 32.65 -0.18 2.70
C ARG A 12 31.85 -1.36 3.24
N LEU A 13 30.80 -1.76 2.53
CA LEU A 13 30.02 -2.96 2.86
C LEU A 13 30.94 -4.18 2.82
N GLN A 14 31.43 -4.62 3.97
CA GLN A 14 31.93 -5.99 4.12
C GLN A 14 30.72 -6.91 4.01
N ILE A 15 30.62 -7.64 2.90
CA ILE A 15 29.54 -8.61 2.69
C ILE A 15 29.85 -9.83 3.54
N SER A 16 29.30 -9.88 4.75
CA SER A 16 29.23 -11.12 5.52
C SER A 16 27.96 -11.87 5.09
N ARG A 17 28.12 -13.07 4.52
CA ARG A 17 26.98 -13.98 4.26
C ARG A 17 26.53 -14.58 5.58
N LEU A 18 25.50 -13.99 6.18
CA LEU A 18 24.94 -14.42 7.45
C LEU A 18 23.50 -14.87 7.23
N ASN A 19 23.16 -16.04 7.78
CA ASN A 19 21.82 -16.62 7.68
C ASN A 19 21.04 -16.31 8.96
N PHE A 20 20.52 -15.08 9.06
CA PHE A 20 19.71 -14.66 10.20
C PHE A 20 18.27 -15.11 10.02
N LYS A 21 17.79 -15.95 10.93
CA LYS A 21 16.36 -16.21 11.09
C LYS A 21 15.81 -15.20 12.08
N THR A 22 15.27 -14.09 11.59
CA THR A 22 14.45 -13.22 12.42
C THR A 22 13.11 -13.90 12.65
N GLN A 23 12.88 -14.39 13.87
CA GLN A 23 11.52 -14.73 14.29
C GLN A 23 10.76 -13.41 14.33
N ARG A 24 9.84 -13.22 13.37
CA ARG A 24 8.90 -12.10 13.43
C ARG A 24 8.16 -12.25 14.77
N PRO A 25 8.07 -11.19 15.60
CA PRO A 25 7.16 -11.24 16.73
C PRO A 25 5.79 -11.67 16.17
N PRO A 26 5.07 -12.57 16.87
CA PRO A 26 3.76 -13.01 16.40
C PRO A 26 2.95 -11.76 16.12
N ARG A 27 2.62 -11.54 14.85
CA ARG A 27 1.67 -10.47 14.51
C ARG A 27 0.44 -10.81 15.33
N ARG A 28 -0.01 -9.88 16.17
CA ARG A 28 -1.41 -9.86 16.61
C ARG A 28 -2.23 -9.59 15.37
N THR A 29 -2.40 -10.61 14.54
CA THR A 29 -3.53 -10.66 13.64
C THR A 29 -4.72 -10.79 14.59
N PRO A 30 -5.69 -9.86 14.54
CA PRO A 30 -6.99 -10.19 15.10
C PRO A 30 -7.40 -11.54 14.49
N ASP A 31 -8.05 -12.41 15.25
CA ASP A 31 -8.56 -13.70 14.73
C ASP A 31 -9.53 -13.51 13.53
N SER A 32 -9.93 -12.26 13.24
CA SER A 32 -10.55 -11.90 11.97
C SER A 32 -9.54 -12.02 10.82
N VAL A 33 -9.74 -13.02 9.97
CA VAL A 33 -9.18 -13.08 8.61
C VAL A 33 -9.36 -11.70 7.98
N PRO A 34 -8.29 -11.00 7.54
CA PRO A 34 -8.46 -9.71 6.89
C PRO A 34 -9.38 -9.94 5.69
N HIS A 35 -10.59 -9.41 5.75
CA HIS A 35 -11.57 -9.50 4.68
C HIS A 35 -10.98 -8.79 3.46
N ARG A 36 -10.24 -9.54 2.64
CA ARG A 36 -9.73 -9.08 1.36
C ARG A 36 -10.95 -8.82 0.49
N ARG A 37 -11.10 -7.58 0.01
CA ARG A 37 -12.24 -7.21 -0.82
C ARG A 37 -12.02 -7.79 -2.22
N PHE A 38 -13.06 -8.38 -2.80
CA PHE A 38 -13.05 -8.78 -4.19
C PHE A 38 -12.99 -7.56 -5.12
N ASP A 39 -12.27 -7.70 -6.23
CA ASP A 39 -12.12 -6.63 -7.21
C ASP A 39 -13.34 -6.56 -8.14
N CYS A 40 -14.46 -6.05 -7.60
CA CYS A 40 -15.73 -5.94 -8.34
C CYS A 40 -15.65 -4.96 -9.53
N ASP A 41 -14.64 -4.09 -9.60
CA ASP A 41 -14.46 -3.20 -10.76
C ASP A 41 -14.19 -3.99 -12.05
N LYS A 42 -13.65 -5.21 -11.94
CA LYS A 42 -13.46 -6.13 -13.07
C LYS A 42 -14.77 -6.57 -13.73
N LEU A 43 -15.90 -6.52 -13.01
CA LEU A 43 -17.22 -6.83 -13.56
C LEU A 43 -17.71 -5.81 -14.59
N ARG A 44 -17.05 -4.64 -14.72
CA ARG A 44 -17.31 -3.71 -15.83
C ARG A 44 -16.92 -4.31 -17.18
N ASN A 45 -16.04 -5.31 -17.20
CA ASN A 45 -15.72 -6.06 -18.40
C ASN A 45 -16.79 -7.15 -18.63
N PRO A 46 -17.55 -7.10 -19.73
CA PRO A 46 -18.66 -8.03 -19.98
C PRO A 46 -18.19 -9.49 -20.05
N GLN A 47 -17.00 -9.76 -20.59
CA GLN A 47 -16.45 -11.11 -20.65
C GLN A 47 -16.17 -11.68 -19.26
N LEU A 48 -15.66 -10.84 -18.37
CA LEU A 48 -15.29 -11.25 -17.02
C LEU A 48 -16.53 -11.44 -16.14
N ALA A 49 -17.56 -10.62 -16.37
CA ALA A 49 -18.88 -10.81 -15.78
C ALA A 49 -19.52 -12.14 -16.22
N GLN A 50 -19.40 -12.50 -17.50
CA GLN A 50 -19.86 -13.79 -18.01
C GLN A 50 -19.11 -14.97 -17.39
N ASN A 51 -17.78 -14.90 -17.34
CA ASN A 51 -16.96 -15.93 -16.71
C ASN A 51 -17.30 -16.10 -15.22
N PHE A 52 -17.65 -15.01 -14.52
CA PHE A 52 -18.10 -15.08 -13.13
C PHE A 52 -19.45 -15.80 -13.00
N MET A 53 -20.42 -15.51 -13.87
CA MET A 53 -21.70 -16.23 -13.87
C MET A 53 -21.50 -17.74 -14.12
N GLU A 54 -20.71 -18.10 -15.12
CA GLU A 54 -20.39 -19.50 -15.42
C GLU A 54 -19.66 -20.18 -14.25
N ALA A 55 -18.79 -19.46 -13.54
CA ALA A 55 -18.13 -19.99 -12.34
C ALA A 55 -19.12 -20.17 -11.17
N CYS A 56 -20.07 -19.26 -10.98
CA CYS A 56 -21.11 -19.40 -9.98
C CYS A 56 -21.98 -20.63 -10.24
N GLU A 57 -22.42 -20.83 -11.48
CA GLU A 57 -23.22 -22.00 -11.87
C GLU A 57 -22.45 -23.31 -11.69
N ARG A 58 -21.16 -23.32 -11.99
CA ARG A 58 -20.29 -24.50 -11.82
C ARG A 58 -20.07 -24.88 -10.36
N HIS A 59 -19.94 -23.88 -9.48
CA HIS A 59 -19.68 -24.09 -8.05
C HIS A 59 -20.95 -24.23 -7.22
N LEU A 60 -22.11 -23.84 -7.76
CA LEU A 60 -23.40 -24.13 -7.14
C LEU A 60 -23.66 -25.63 -7.23
N VAL A 61 -23.95 -26.23 -6.07
CA VAL A 61 -24.39 -27.62 -5.99
C VAL A 61 -25.82 -27.59 -5.46
N ASP A 62 -26.68 -28.41 -6.05
CA ASP A 62 -28.03 -28.58 -5.54
C ASP A 62 -27.98 -29.06 -4.09
N PRO A 63 -28.67 -28.38 -3.19
CA PRO A 63 -28.59 -28.72 -1.79
C PRO A 63 -29.30 -30.04 -1.51
N VAL A 64 -28.80 -30.77 -0.51
CA VAL A 64 -29.42 -32.02 -0.05
C VAL A 64 -30.75 -31.69 0.65
N ASP A 65 -31.83 -32.39 0.28
CA ASP A 65 -33.21 -32.17 0.77
C ASP A 65 -33.39 -32.22 2.31
N GLN A 66 -32.41 -32.72 3.04
CA GLN A 66 -32.41 -32.85 4.51
C GLN A 66 -31.52 -31.83 5.24
N ALA A 67 -30.87 -30.91 4.52
CA ALA A 67 -29.96 -29.92 5.11
C ALA A 67 -30.72 -28.78 5.81
N SER A 68 -30.09 -28.13 6.80
CA SER A 68 -30.65 -26.95 7.46
C SER A 68 -30.55 -25.72 6.54
N VAL A 69 -31.44 -24.74 6.71
CA VAL A 69 -31.38 -23.45 6.00
C VAL A 69 -30.01 -22.77 6.11
N GLU A 70 -29.31 -22.97 7.24
CA GLU A 70 -27.95 -22.46 7.44
C GLU A 70 -26.92 -23.18 6.54
N ASP A 71 -27.10 -24.47 6.31
CA ASP A 71 -26.25 -25.28 5.42
C ASP A 71 -26.47 -24.88 3.95
N HIS A 72 -27.72 -24.56 3.59
CA HIS A 72 -28.06 -23.99 2.28
C HIS A 72 -27.35 -22.65 2.06
N TRP A 73 -27.42 -21.75 3.04
CA TRP A 73 -26.78 -20.43 2.97
C TRP A 73 -25.25 -20.52 2.93
N THR A 74 -24.66 -21.40 3.74
CA THR A 74 -23.20 -21.59 3.72
C THR A 74 -22.72 -22.15 2.39
N THR A 75 -23.44 -23.11 1.79
CA THR A 75 -23.15 -23.65 0.46
C THR A 75 -23.20 -22.56 -0.62
N LEU A 76 -24.26 -21.75 -0.62
CA LEU A 76 -24.39 -20.64 -1.57
C LEU A 76 -23.25 -19.61 -1.41
N ARG A 77 -22.97 -19.21 -0.17
CA ARG A 77 -21.88 -18.26 0.14
C ARG A 77 -20.54 -18.79 -0.33
N ASP A 78 -20.23 -20.05 -0.04
CA ASP A 78 -18.94 -20.65 -0.36
C ASP A 78 -18.76 -20.82 -1.88
N ALA A 79 -19.82 -21.20 -2.60
CA ALA A 79 -19.84 -21.23 -4.06
C ALA A 79 -19.56 -19.85 -4.67
N MET A 80 -20.28 -18.82 -4.21
CA MET A 80 -20.10 -17.44 -4.67
C MET A 80 -18.70 -16.90 -4.34
N THR A 81 -18.17 -17.23 -3.16
CA THR A 81 -16.84 -16.82 -2.72
C THR A 81 -15.76 -17.46 -3.59
N ARG A 82 -15.85 -18.78 -3.87
CA ARG A 82 -14.91 -19.48 -4.75
C ARG A 82 -14.95 -18.95 -6.18
N ALA A 83 -16.15 -18.72 -6.72
CA ALA A 83 -16.31 -18.13 -8.05
C ALA A 83 -15.67 -16.73 -8.12
N ALA A 84 -15.84 -15.91 -7.08
CA ALA A 84 -15.24 -14.58 -7.00
C ALA A 84 -13.71 -14.65 -6.85
N GLU A 85 -13.17 -15.61 -6.09
CA GLU A 85 -11.72 -15.82 -5.98
C GLU A 85 -11.09 -16.25 -7.31
N GLU A 86 -11.75 -17.14 -8.05
CA GLU A 86 -11.29 -17.66 -9.35
C GLU A 86 -11.27 -16.58 -10.44
N THR A 87 -12.31 -15.73 -10.48
CA THR A 87 -12.54 -14.81 -11.61
C THR A 87 -12.14 -13.38 -11.29
N LEU A 88 -12.62 -12.83 -10.17
CA LEU A 88 -12.38 -11.43 -9.77
C LEU A 88 -11.04 -11.30 -9.05
N GLY A 89 -10.68 -12.27 -8.22
CA GLY A 89 -9.58 -12.15 -7.29
C GLY A 89 -9.76 -10.96 -6.33
N PHE A 90 -8.68 -10.56 -5.67
CA PHE A 90 -8.74 -9.54 -4.62
C PHE A 90 -8.25 -8.18 -5.10
N VAL A 91 -8.82 -7.11 -4.54
CA VAL A 91 -8.33 -5.74 -4.71
C VAL A 91 -6.89 -5.69 -4.21
N SER A 92 -5.95 -5.45 -5.13
CA SER A 92 -4.59 -5.13 -4.76
C SER A 92 -4.53 -3.73 -4.19
N LYS A 93 -3.70 -3.53 -3.16
CA LYS A 93 -3.40 -2.17 -2.68
C LYS A 93 -2.63 -1.46 -3.78
N LYS A 94 -3.28 -0.49 -4.43
CA LYS A 94 -2.56 0.51 -5.23
C LYS A 94 -1.97 1.51 -4.24
N ASN A 95 -0.67 1.39 -3.98
CA ASN A 95 0.05 2.48 -3.34
C ASN A 95 0.22 3.57 -4.42
N GLN A 96 -0.68 4.56 -4.40
CA GLN A 96 -0.50 5.78 -5.19
C GLN A 96 0.55 6.65 -4.49
N ASP A 97 1.80 6.19 -4.45
CA ASP A 97 2.91 7.00 -4.00
C ASP A 97 3.71 7.48 -5.22
N TRP A 98 4.27 8.67 -5.12
CA TRP A 98 5.07 9.29 -6.19
C TRP A 98 6.30 8.44 -6.55
N PHE A 99 6.68 7.48 -5.69
CA PHE A 99 7.83 6.61 -5.89
C PHE A 99 7.59 5.57 -6.98
N ASP A 100 6.51 4.77 -6.88
CA ASP A 100 6.28 3.61 -7.77
C ASP A 100 6.09 4.04 -9.24
N GLU A 101 5.42 5.17 -9.48
CA GLU A 101 5.26 5.73 -10.84
C GLU A 101 6.58 6.18 -11.47
N ASN A 102 7.60 6.45 -10.66
CA ASN A 102 8.86 7.05 -11.11
C ASN A 102 10.08 6.17 -10.81
N ASP A 103 9.86 4.90 -10.47
CA ASP A 103 10.90 3.96 -10.05
C ASP A 103 12.03 3.84 -11.08
N GLU A 104 11.69 3.76 -12.38
CA GLU A 104 12.67 3.71 -13.46
C GLU A 104 13.54 4.98 -13.51
N THR A 105 12.92 6.15 -13.38
CA THR A 105 13.63 7.45 -13.41
C THR A 105 14.53 7.60 -12.19
N ILE A 106 14.02 7.25 -11.01
CA ILE A 106 14.79 7.28 -9.76
C ILE A 106 15.96 6.30 -9.83
N SER A 107 15.73 5.09 -10.34
CA SER A 107 16.76 4.06 -10.52
C SER A 107 17.88 4.53 -11.44
N LEU A 108 17.57 5.19 -12.56
CA LEU A 108 18.57 5.76 -13.46
C LEU A 108 19.42 6.84 -12.76
N LEU A 109 18.79 7.74 -11.99
CA LEU A 109 19.51 8.79 -11.25
C LEU A 109 20.42 8.22 -10.17
N ILE A 110 19.96 7.18 -9.45
CA ILE A 110 20.74 6.48 -8.43
C ILE A 110 21.90 5.74 -9.06
N GLU A 111 21.69 5.03 -10.18
CA GLU A 111 22.73 4.29 -10.86
C GLU A 111 23.81 5.23 -11.42
N ALA A 112 23.43 6.37 -12.01
CA ALA A 112 24.39 7.39 -12.45
C ALA A 112 25.25 7.92 -11.29
N LYS A 113 24.63 8.22 -10.13
CA LYS A 113 25.35 8.59 -8.91
C LYS A 113 26.32 7.47 -8.48
N ARG A 114 25.86 6.21 -8.47
CA ARG A 114 26.66 5.05 -8.08
C ARG A 114 27.86 4.82 -8.99
N GLN A 115 27.71 4.96 -10.31
CA GLN A 115 28.81 4.82 -11.26
C GLN A 115 29.92 5.84 -11.01
N THR A 116 29.57 7.11 -10.77
CA THR A 116 30.57 8.13 -10.45
C THR A 116 31.28 7.89 -9.11
N GLN A 117 30.60 7.27 -8.14
CA GLN A 117 31.21 6.86 -6.87
C GLN A 117 32.26 5.77 -7.10
N LEU A 118 31.95 4.74 -7.91
CA LEU A 118 32.90 3.66 -8.24
C LEU A 118 34.16 4.21 -8.94
N ILE A 119 33.99 5.18 -9.85
CA ILE A 119 35.13 5.83 -10.53
C ILE A 119 35.98 6.62 -9.53
N LEU A 120 35.35 7.37 -8.61
CA LEU A 120 36.05 8.12 -7.57
C LEU A 120 36.83 7.21 -6.62
N GLU A 121 36.27 6.07 -6.23
CA GLU A 121 36.92 5.08 -5.36
C GLU A 121 38.15 4.44 -6.01
N ASN A 122 38.07 4.14 -7.31
CA ASN A 122 39.20 3.60 -8.05
C ASN A 122 40.27 4.67 -8.35
N GLN A 123 39.85 5.92 -8.57
CA GLN A 123 40.71 7.03 -8.97
C GLN A 123 40.31 8.33 -8.25
N PRO A 124 40.90 8.60 -7.06
CA PRO A 124 40.53 9.76 -6.23
C PRO A 124 41.21 11.06 -6.70
N ILE A 125 41.05 11.42 -7.97
CA ILE A 125 41.55 12.67 -8.55
C ILE A 125 40.53 13.80 -8.43
N ALA A 126 41.01 15.05 -8.52
CA ALA A 126 40.17 16.24 -8.36
C ALA A 126 39.01 16.32 -9.37
N GLU A 127 39.23 15.85 -10.59
CA GLU A 127 38.20 15.77 -11.64
C GLU A 127 37.07 14.82 -11.25
N ASN A 128 37.39 13.57 -10.93
CA ASN A 128 36.40 12.57 -10.49
C ASN A 128 35.62 13.02 -9.26
N LYS A 129 36.26 13.75 -8.34
CA LYS A 129 35.59 14.34 -7.17
C LYS A 129 34.56 15.40 -7.58
N ARG A 130 34.84 16.21 -8.61
CA ARG A 130 33.89 17.19 -9.16
C ARG A 130 32.74 16.48 -9.88
N THR A 131 33.04 15.48 -10.71
CA THR A 131 32.04 14.68 -11.43
C THR A 131 31.09 13.98 -10.48
N HIS A 132 31.60 13.35 -9.41
CA HIS A 132 30.77 12.72 -8.39
C HIS A 132 29.87 13.73 -7.68
N LYS A 133 30.41 14.88 -7.23
CA LYS A 133 29.61 15.94 -6.61
C LYS A 133 28.49 16.44 -7.54
N GLN A 134 28.77 16.56 -8.83
CA GLN A 134 27.78 16.94 -9.83
C GLN A 134 26.67 15.88 -9.95
N ALA A 135 27.04 14.60 -10.06
CA ALA A 135 26.08 13.49 -10.13
C ALA A 135 25.21 13.38 -8.86
N VAL A 136 25.76 13.65 -7.67
CA VAL A 136 24.99 13.74 -6.42
C VAL A 136 23.96 14.86 -6.50
N ALA A 137 24.36 16.05 -6.94
CA ALA A 137 23.48 17.19 -7.08
C ALA A 137 22.39 16.97 -8.14
N ASP A 138 22.74 16.34 -9.28
CA ASP A 138 21.80 15.97 -10.34
C ASP A 138 20.79 14.94 -9.86
N CYS A 139 21.24 13.89 -9.17
CA CYS A 139 20.39 12.88 -8.57
C CYS A 139 19.39 13.50 -7.58
N GLN A 140 19.86 14.35 -6.67
CA GLN A 140 19.01 15.02 -5.69
C GLN A 140 18.00 15.96 -6.36
N ARG A 141 18.43 16.77 -7.34
CA ARG A 141 17.54 17.65 -8.11
C ARG A 141 16.49 16.86 -8.89
N GLY A 142 16.90 15.76 -9.52
CA GLY A 142 16.01 14.91 -10.31
C GLY A 142 14.91 14.29 -9.45
N ILE A 143 15.29 13.69 -8.31
CA ILE A 143 14.34 13.13 -7.34
C ILE A 143 13.38 14.21 -6.85
N TRP A 144 13.89 15.37 -6.45
CA TRP A 144 13.07 16.50 -6.01
C TRP A 144 12.08 16.95 -7.08
N LYS A 145 12.52 17.05 -8.33
CA LYS A 145 11.68 17.48 -9.45
C LYS A 145 10.54 16.50 -9.70
N VAL A 146 10.84 15.21 -9.70
CA VAL A 146 9.85 14.13 -9.88
C VAL A 146 8.82 14.16 -8.76
N GLN A 147 9.27 14.19 -7.50
CA GLN A 147 8.40 14.27 -6.34
C GLN A 147 7.51 15.52 -6.39
N ASN A 148 8.08 16.68 -6.67
CA ASN A 148 7.33 17.94 -6.73
C ASN A 148 6.31 17.95 -7.88
N THR A 149 6.65 17.38 -9.03
CA THR A 149 5.72 17.25 -10.16
C THR A 149 4.50 16.41 -9.77
N TRP A 150 4.73 15.30 -9.06
CA TRP A 150 3.64 14.47 -8.56
C TRP A 150 2.75 15.23 -7.57
N TRP A 151 3.34 15.94 -6.60
CA TRP A 151 2.58 16.74 -5.62
C TRP A 151 1.75 17.85 -6.28
N GLN A 152 2.31 18.54 -7.27
CA GLN A 152 1.60 19.58 -8.02
C GLN A 152 0.42 18.99 -8.79
N ARG A 153 0.61 17.84 -9.46
CA ARG A 153 -0.46 17.12 -10.16
C ARG A 153 -1.56 16.69 -9.18
N LYS A 154 -1.19 16.15 -8.02
CA LYS A 154 -2.15 15.69 -7.01
C LYS A 154 -2.92 16.84 -6.38
N ALA A 155 -2.26 17.97 -6.11
CA ALA A 155 -2.91 19.18 -5.62
C ALA A 155 -3.92 19.74 -6.63
N ALA A 156 -3.55 19.80 -7.91
CA ALA A 156 -4.46 20.25 -8.98
C ALA A 156 -5.68 19.32 -9.13
N GLU A 157 -5.48 18.00 -9.02
CA GLU A 157 -6.58 17.02 -9.01
C GLU A 157 -7.56 17.27 -7.86
N ILE A 158 -7.05 17.39 -6.64
CA ILE A 158 -7.87 17.63 -5.44
C ILE A 158 -8.62 18.97 -5.54
N GLN A 159 -7.96 20.02 -6.03
CA GLN A 159 -8.59 21.33 -6.25
C GLN A 159 -9.72 21.25 -7.27
N ASN A 160 -9.52 20.53 -8.39
CA ASN A 160 -10.55 20.36 -9.41
C ASN A 160 -11.81 19.66 -8.86
N TYR A 161 -11.67 18.66 -7.98
CA TYR A 161 -12.84 18.05 -7.32
C TYR A 161 -13.56 19.04 -6.39
N ALA A 162 -12.81 19.88 -5.67
CA ALA A 162 -13.40 20.91 -4.83
C ALA A 162 -14.17 21.94 -5.66
N ASP A 163 -13.60 22.39 -6.78
CA ASP A 163 -14.22 23.35 -7.69
C ASP A 163 -15.52 22.81 -8.32
N GLN A 164 -15.56 21.50 -8.57
CA GLN A 164 -16.75 20.78 -9.08
C GLN A 164 -17.77 20.42 -7.98
N GLN A 165 -17.49 20.73 -6.71
CA GLN A 165 -18.28 20.31 -5.55
C GLN A 165 -18.44 18.79 -5.42
N ASP A 166 -17.55 17.99 -6.02
CA ASP A 166 -17.53 16.53 -5.87
C ASP A 166 -16.81 16.13 -4.58
N LEU A 167 -17.55 16.22 -3.46
CA LEU A 167 -17.05 15.86 -2.14
C LEU A 167 -16.59 14.40 -2.08
N ARG A 168 -17.23 13.49 -2.84
CA ARG A 168 -16.89 12.07 -2.81
C ARG A 168 -15.48 11.85 -3.33
N GLN A 169 -15.15 12.41 -4.48
CA GLN A 169 -13.81 12.26 -5.07
C GLN A 169 -12.77 13.09 -4.35
N PHE A 170 -13.14 14.28 -3.84
CA PHE A 170 -12.26 15.08 -2.98
C PHE A 170 -11.76 14.29 -1.76
N TYR A 171 -12.68 13.66 -1.01
CA TYR A 171 -12.32 12.85 0.16
C TYR A 171 -11.60 11.55 -0.21
N ALA A 172 -11.90 10.95 -1.37
CA ALA A 172 -11.18 9.80 -1.87
C ALA A 172 -9.70 10.16 -2.16
N ALA A 173 -9.46 11.23 -2.93
CA ALA A 173 -8.12 11.67 -3.30
C ALA A 173 -7.28 12.15 -2.10
N THR A 174 -7.89 12.79 -1.09
CA THR A 174 -7.17 13.15 0.15
C THR A 174 -6.79 11.90 0.97
N LYS A 175 -7.66 10.88 1.05
CA LYS A 175 -7.33 9.62 1.72
C LYS A 175 -6.22 8.84 1.01
N GLU A 176 -6.09 8.96 -0.30
CA GLU A 176 -4.97 8.37 -1.04
C GLU A 176 -3.63 8.98 -0.62
N VAL A 177 -3.58 10.30 -0.40
CA VAL A 177 -2.37 11.02 -0.01
C VAL A 177 -1.98 10.77 1.44
N PHE A 178 -2.92 10.92 2.37
CA PHE A 178 -2.62 10.85 3.81
C PHE A 178 -2.75 9.44 4.38
N GLY A 179 -3.26 8.50 3.59
CA GLY A 179 -3.59 7.16 4.04
C GLY A 179 -4.87 7.10 4.89
N PRO A 180 -5.17 5.93 5.46
CA PRO A 180 -6.35 5.74 6.30
C PRO A 180 -6.29 6.65 7.52
N THR A 181 -7.33 7.46 7.73
CA THR A 181 -7.49 8.21 8.97
C THR A 181 -7.60 7.22 10.12
N ARG A 182 -6.63 7.26 11.06
CA ARG A 182 -6.70 6.47 12.28
C ARG A 182 -7.82 7.04 13.15
N SER A 183 -9.01 6.49 13.01
CA SER A 183 -10.06 6.65 14.01
C SER A 183 -9.71 5.73 15.18
N SER A 184 -8.97 6.24 16.17
CA SER A 184 -9.07 5.64 17.49
C SER A 184 -10.42 6.09 18.06
N VAL A 185 -11.35 5.16 18.25
CA VAL A 185 -12.40 5.39 19.24
C VAL A 185 -11.63 5.56 20.55
N GLY A 186 -11.54 6.81 21.04
CA GLY A 186 -10.95 7.07 22.34
C GLY A 186 -11.72 6.23 23.35
N GLY A 187 -11.01 5.46 24.17
CA GLY A 187 -11.66 4.61 25.16
C GLY A 187 -12.57 5.45 26.04
N LEU A 188 -13.84 5.07 26.15
CA LEU A 188 -14.82 5.78 26.96
C LEU A 188 -14.58 5.39 28.42
N LYS A 189 -14.50 6.39 29.30
CA LYS A 189 -14.45 6.11 30.74
C LYS A 189 -15.84 5.72 31.22
N ASP A 190 -15.89 4.64 31.98
CA ASP A 190 -17.08 4.23 32.71
C ASP A 190 -17.41 5.23 33.84
N VAL A 191 -18.60 5.10 34.46
CA VAL A 191 -19.11 5.99 35.52
C VAL A 191 -18.13 6.11 36.69
N ASP A 192 -17.39 5.04 36.99
CA ASP A 192 -16.40 5.00 38.07
C ASP A 192 -15.06 5.68 37.72
N GLY A 193 -14.86 6.11 36.46
CA GLY A 193 -13.70 6.89 36.01
C GLY A 193 -12.36 6.14 35.93
N ALA A 194 -12.28 4.92 36.47
CA ALA A 194 -11.10 4.05 36.47
C ALA A 194 -11.05 3.09 35.28
N THR A 195 -12.21 2.60 34.83
CA THR A 195 -12.30 1.64 33.73
C THR A 195 -12.40 2.35 32.39
N THR A 196 -11.54 1.99 31.45
CA THR A 196 -11.56 2.50 30.07
C THR A 196 -12.14 1.43 29.16
N ILE A 197 -13.32 1.69 28.61
CA ILE A 197 -14.04 0.81 27.70
C ILE A 197 -13.50 1.06 26.30
N THR A 198 -12.97 0.03 25.66
CA THR A 198 -12.36 0.11 24.32
C THR A 198 -13.05 -0.79 23.30
N ASP A 199 -14.01 -1.58 23.73
CA ASP A 199 -14.74 -2.60 22.98
C ASP A 199 -16.20 -2.19 22.73
N SER A 200 -16.75 -2.61 21.60
CA SER A 200 -18.10 -2.22 21.17
C SER A 200 -19.21 -2.74 22.09
N GLU A 201 -19.04 -3.92 22.68
CA GLU A 201 -20.01 -4.50 23.62
C GLU A 201 -20.08 -3.68 24.91
N GLY A 202 -18.93 -3.35 25.50
CA GLY A 202 -18.86 -2.48 26.67
C GLY A 202 -19.45 -1.08 26.46
N ILE A 203 -19.36 -0.54 25.24
CA ILE A 203 -19.96 0.77 24.90
C ILE A 203 -21.49 0.69 24.84
N LEU A 204 -22.04 -0.43 24.36
CA LEU A 204 -23.49 -0.64 24.25
C LEU A 204 -24.15 -1.01 25.58
N SER A 205 -23.38 -1.55 26.53
CA SER A 205 -23.87 -1.99 27.83
C SER A 205 -23.84 -0.92 28.93
N ARG A 206 -23.34 0.28 28.63
CA ARG A 206 -23.31 1.42 29.56
C ARG A 206 -24.65 2.14 29.59
#